data_AF-A0A3D3SWN7-F1
#
_entry.id   AF-A0A3D3SWN7-F1
#
_cell.length_a   1.000
_cell.length_b   1.000
_cell.length_c   1.000
_cell.angle_alpha   90.00
_cell.angle_beta   90.00
_cell.angle_gamma   90.00
#
_symmetry.space_group_name_H-M   'P 1'
#
loop_
_entity.id
_entity.type
_entity.pdbx_description
1 polymer ?
#
loop_
_entity_poly.entity_id
_entity_poly.type
_entity_poly.pdbx_seq_one_letter_code
_entity_poly.pdbx_strand_id
1 'polypeptide(L)'
;MTISLEPSSEGTVTLGLKHRIEAFWALKSVQNVVIALILINAVLLGMETSPRIMASWGKLITTLDHAILTVFVVEIASLLFARGWRFFKDPWSVFDFVVVGIALIPASGPFAVLRSLRVLRVLRLISKIPSIRKVVGALLGALPGMASVFALVMILFYVNAVIATKLFGQDFPELFGNLG
;
A
#
# COMPACT_ATOMS: atom_id res chain seq x y z
N MET A 1 46.31 6.69 30.92
CA MET A 1 44.99 6.13 31.22
C MET A 1 44.21 6.05 29.91
N THR A 2 44.53 5.04 29.09
CA THR A 2 43.91 4.80 27.78
C THR A 2 42.69 3.92 27.99
N ILE A 3 41.51 4.50 27.88
CA ILE A 3 40.24 3.76 27.89
C ILE A 3 40.15 3.03 26.55
N SER A 4 40.58 1.77 26.54
CA SER A 4 40.27 0.84 25.46
C SER A 4 38.76 0.61 25.46
N LEU A 5 38.05 1.28 24.56
CA LEU A 5 36.66 0.95 24.25
C LEU A 5 36.69 -0.36 23.45
N GLU A 6 36.49 -1.50 24.13
CA GLU A 6 36.12 -2.75 23.47
C GLU A 6 34.88 -2.49 22.60
N PRO A 7 34.91 -2.77 21.28
CA PRO A 7 33.69 -2.77 20.49
C PRO A 7 32.77 -3.86 21.04
N SER A 8 31.63 -3.45 21.61
CA SER A 8 30.63 -4.34 22.17
C SER A 8 30.21 -5.41 21.16
N SER A 9 30.40 -6.68 21.52
CA SER A 9 30.05 -7.87 20.73
C SER A 9 28.58 -7.91 20.28
N GLU A 10 27.71 -7.15 20.95
CA GLU A 10 26.30 -6.96 20.59
C GLU A 10 26.11 -6.29 19.23
N GLY A 11 27.01 -5.39 18.82
CA GLY A 11 26.93 -4.70 17.53
C GLY A 11 27.16 -5.62 16.34
N THR A 12 28.08 -6.58 16.46
CA THR A 12 28.43 -7.53 15.39
C THR A 12 27.34 -8.58 15.20
N VAL A 13 26.75 -9.07 16.29
CA VAL A 13 25.67 -10.07 16.26
C VAL A 13 24.39 -9.47 15.66
N THR A 14 24.04 -8.24 16.06
CA THR A 14 22.82 -7.56 15.55
C THR A 14 22.93 -7.20 14.07
N LEU A 15 24.10 -6.77 13.60
CA LEU A 15 24.36 -6.55 12.17
C LEU A 15 24.23 -7.84 11.36
N GLY A 16 24.71 -8.97 11.90
CA GLY A 16 24.55 -10.28 11.28
C GLY A 16 23.09 -10.73 11.19
N LEU A 17 22.32 -10.59 12.27
CA LEU A 17 20.91 -11.00 12.30
C LEU A 17 20.05 -10.21 11.29
N LYS A 18 20.23 -8.88 11.22
CA LYS A 18 19.51 -8.03 10.26
C LYS A 18 19.77 -8.44 8.80
N HIS A 19 21.04 -8.71 8.46
CA HIS A 19 21.38 -9.20 7.13
C HIS A 19 20.79 -10.58 6.83
N ARG A 20 20.74 -11.49 7.81
CA ARG A 20 20.13 -12.82 7.63
C ARG A 20 18.63 -12.74 7.39
N ILE A 21 17.92 -11.88 8.10
CA ILE A 21 16.49 -11.64 7.90
C ILE A 21 16.24 -11.09 6.49
N GLU A 22 17.02 -10.07 6.09
CA GLU A 22 16.90 -9.50 4.75
C GLU A 22 17.23 -10.53 3.66
N ALA A 23 18.27 -11.33 3.83
CA ALA A 23 18.66 -12.38 2.90
C ALA A 23 17.58 -13.47 2.78
N PHE A 24 16.95 -13.86 3.89
CA PHE A 24 15.85 -14.83 3.89
C PHE A 24 14.67 -14.35 3.06
N TRP A 25 14.21 -13.11 3.27
CA TRP A 25 13.11 -12.53 2.48
C TRP A 25 13.50 -12.22 1.03
N ALA A 26 14.80 -12.08 0.75
CA ALA A 26 15.33 -11.92 -0.60
C ALA A 26 15.42 -13.24 -1.39
N LEU A 27 15.22 -14.41 -0.75
CA LEU A 27 15.24 -15.70 -1.44
C LEU A 27 14.12 -15.76 -2.49
N LYS A 28 14.45 -16.19 -3.71
CA LYS A 28 13.49 -16.30 -4.83
C LYS A 28 12.29 -17.19 -4.48
N SER A 29 12.51 -18.27 -3.74
CA SER A 29 11.43 -19.14 -3.27
C SER A 29 10.48 -18.42 -2.33
N VAL A 30 11.01 -17.66 -1.36
CA VAL A 30 10.19 -16.88 -0.41
C VAL A 30 9.41 -15.78 -1.14
N GLN A 31 10.05 -15.07 -2.07
CA GLN A 31 9.38 -14.07 -2.91
C GLN A 31 8.23 -14.68 -3.73
N ASN A 32 8.46 -15.84 -4.34
CA ASN A 32 7.43 -16.54 -5.10
C ASN A 32 6.26 -16.96 -4.21
N VAL A 33 6.53 -17.42 -2.99
CA VAL A 33 5.47 -17.74 -2.01
C VAL A 33 4.68 -16.48 -1.63
N VAL A 34 5.35 -15.37 -1.33
CA VAL A 34 4.68 -14.09 -1.01
C VAL A 34 3.80 -13.65 -2.19
N ILE A 35 4.30 -13.73 -3.42
CA ILE A 35 3.51 -13.42 -4.63
C ILE A 35 2.30 -14.36 -4.76
N ALA A 36 2.48 -15.66 -4.55
CA ALA A 36 1.38 -16.62 -4.58
C ALA A 36 0.32 -16.31 -3.51
N LEU A 37 0.73 -15.94 -2.30
CA LEU A 37 -0.19 -15.52 -1.24
C LEU A 37 -0.97 -14.26 -1.62
N ILE A 38 -0.35 -13.30 -2.30
CA ILE A 38 -1.05 -12.09 -2.81
C ILE A 38 -2.10 -12.49 -3.86
N LEU A 39 -1.76 -13.39 -4.79
CA LEU A 39 -2.69 -13.86 -5.82
C LEU A 39 -3.86 -14.64 -5.22
N ILE A 40 -3.57 -15.55 -4.28
CA ILE A 40 -4.62 -16.28 -3.54
C ILE A 40 -5.54 -15.29 -2.83
N ASN A 41 -4.96 -14.29 -2.16
CA ASN A 41 -5.73 -13.27 -1.47
C ASN A 41 -6.61 -12.43 -2.40
N ALA A 42 -6.14 -12.10 -3.60
CA ALA A 42 -6.94 -11.44 -4.61
C ALA A 42 -8.14 -12.30 -5.07
N VAL A 43 -7.94 -13.61 -5.22
CA VAL A 43 -9.03 -14.56 -5.54
C VAL A 43 -10.03 -14.63 -4.39
N LEU A 44 -9.57 -14.72 -3.14
CA LEU A 44 -10.44 -14.72 -1.95
C LEU A 44 -11.31 -13.46 -1.90
N LEU A 45 -10.73 -12.28 -2.19
CA LEU A 45 -11.48 -11.03 -2.26
C LEU A 45 -12.56 -11.06 -3.36
N GLY A 46 -12.23 -11.61 -4.54
CA GLY A 46 -13.22 -11.83 -5.60
C GLY A 46 -14.38 -12.74 -5.14
N MET A 47 -14.06 -13.80 -4.38
CA MET A 47 -15.04 -14.71 -3.80
C MET A 47 -15.91 -14.05 -2.72
N GLU A 48 -15.38 -13.10 -1.93
CA GLU A 48 -16.14 -12.31 -0.95
C GLU A 48 -17.26 -11.49 -1.60
N THR A 49 -17.10 -11.10 -2.87
CA THR A 49 -18.11 -10.37 -3.64
C THR A 49 -19.36 -11.21 -3.96
N SER A 50 -19.29 -12.54 -3.87
CA SER A 50 -20.40 -13.44 -4.19
C SER A 50 -21.15 -13.88 -2.93
N PRO A 51 -22.43 -13.48 -2.74
CA PRO A 51 -23.22 -13.87 -1.57
C PRO A 51 -23.39 -15.39 -1.46
N ARG A 52 -23.47 -16.11 -2.59
CA ARG A 52 -23.62 -17.58 -2.63
C ARG A 52 -22.39 -18.28 -2.06
N ILE A 53 -21.20 -17.80 -2.40
CA ILE A 53 -19.93 -18.37 -1.92
C ILE A 53 -19.74 -18.04 -0.44
N MET A 54 -20.04 -16.80 -0.04
CA MET A 54 -20.00 -16.37 1.36
C MET A 54 -20.97 -17.16 2.27
N ALA A 55 -22.15 -17.52 1.79
CA ALA A 55 -23.10 -18.33 2.56
C ALA A 55 -22.56 -19.74 2.88
N SER A 56 -21.75 -20.32 1.98
CA SER A 56 -21.27 -21.70 2.11
C SER A 56 -19.85 -21.79 2.70
N TRP A 57 -18.98 -20.84 2.35
CA TRP A 57 -17.54 -20.87 2.66
C TRP A 57 -17.04 -19.60 3.34
N GLY A 58 -17.94 -18.69 3.76
CA GLY A 58 -17.56 -17.36 4.25
C GLY A 58 -16.60 -17.37 5.43
N LYS A 59 -16.83 -18.25 6.41
CA LYS A 59 -15.93 -18.38 7.58
C LYS A 59 -14.53 -18.84 7.18
N LEU A 60 -14.43 -19.76 6.23
CA LEU A 60 -13.14 -20.28 5.75
C LEU A 60 -12.37 -19.22 4.96
N ILE A 61 -13.05 -18.51 4.05
CA ILE A 61 -12.46 -17.44 3.24
C ILE A 61 -11.95 -16.30 4.13
N THR A 62 -12.77 -15.83 5.08
CA THR A 62 -12.36 -14.75 6.00
C THR A 62 -11.22 -15.17 6.92
N THR A 63 -11.19 -16.42 7.39
CA THR A 63 -10.08 -16.95 8.18
C THR A 63 -8.79 -17.02 7.38
N LEU A 64 -8.85 -17.47 6.12
CA LEU A 64 -7.70 -17.48 5.21
C LEU A 64 -7.21 -16.06 4.89
N ASP A 65 -8.12 -15.11 4.61
CA ASP A 65 -7.75 -13.70 4.40
C ASP A 65 -6.97 -13.15 5.61
N HIS A 66 -7.45 -13.40 6.83
CA HIS A 66 -6.81 -12.96 8.06
C HIS A 66 -5.45 -13.61 8.30
N ALA A 67 -5.33 -14.91 8.00
CA ALA A 67 -4.07 -15.64 8.10
C ALA A 67 -3.03 -15.09 7.12
N ILE A 68 -3.42 -14.84 5.86
CA ILE A 68 -2.54 -14.24 4.85
C ILE A 68 -2.11 -12.83 5.26
N LEU A 69 -3.04 -12.01 5.77
CA LEU A 69 -2.73 -10.68 6.29
C LEU A 69 -1.69 -10.75 7.42
N THR A 70 -1.82 -11.72 8.33
CA THR A 70 -0.87 -11.90 9.44
C THR A 70 0.53 -12.23 8.93
N VAL A 71 0.65 -13.10 7.93
CA VAL A 71 1.94 -13.39 7.27
C VAL A 71 2.56 -12.10 6.69
N PHE A 72 1.76 -11.26 6.05
CA PHE A 72 2.23 -9.98 5.51
C PHE A 72 2.64 -8.96 6.57
N VAL A 73 1.94 -8.92 7.70
CA VAL A 73 2.34 -8.10 8.85
C VAL A 73 3.69 -8.55 9.37
N VAL A 74 3.90 -9.86 9.53
CA VAL A 74 5.18 -10.44 9.99
C VAL A 74 6.30 -10.17 8.99
N GLU A 75 6.06 -10.32 7.69
CA GLU A 75 7.00 -9.98 6.62
C GLU A 75 7.48 -8.53 6.74
N ILE A 76 6.54 -7.58 6.78
CA ILE A 76 6.86 -6.15 6.82
C ILE A 76 7.50 -5.75 8.14
N ALA A 77 7.04 -6.27 9.27
CA ALA A 77 7.67 -6.02 10.58
C ALA A 77 9.12 -6.53 10.61
N SER A 78 9.37 -7.72 10.06
CA SER A 78 10.73 -8.29 9.96
C SER A 78 11.64 -7.43 9.08
N LEU A 79 11.15 -6.98 7.93
CA LEU A 79 11.89 -6.10 7.02
C LEU A 79 12.13 -4.71 7.61
N LEU A 80 11.16 -4.16 8.35
CA LEU A 80 11.29 -2.90 9.06
C LEU A 80 12.37 -3.00 10.14
N PHE A 81 12.39 -4.08 10.92
CA PHE A 81 13.42 -4.32 11.94
C PHE A 81 14.82 -4.51 11.31
N ALA A 82 14.90 -5.26 10.20
CA ALA A 82 16.15 -5.50 9.49
C ALA A 82 16.74 -4.23 8.85
N ARG A 83 15.90 -3.41 8.20
CA ARG A 83 16.34 -2.23 7.44
C ARG A 83 16.34 -0.92 8.24
N GLY A 84 15.56 -0.82 9.32
CA GLY A 84 15.42 0.39 10.12
C GLY A 84 15.06 1.60 9.25
N TRP A 85 15.80 2.70 9.39
CA TRP A 85 15.61 3.94 8.60
C TRP A 85 15.74 3.76 7.09
N ARG A 86 16.47 2.75 6.61
CA ARG A 86 16.58 2.46 5.17
C ARG A 86 15.24 1.99 4.57
N PHE A 87 14.35 1.45 5.40
CA PHE A 87 13.00 1.05 4.99
C PHE A 87 12.21 2.23 4.41
N PHE A 88 12.26 3.38 5.09
CA PHE A 88 11.52 4.59 4.69
C PHE A 88 12.09 5.30 3.46
N LYS A 89 13.30 4.94 3.02
CA LYS A 89 13.90 5.46 1.79
C LYS A 89 13.51 4.68 0.55
N ASP A 90 12.93 3.48 0.70
CA ASP A 90 12.43 2.67 -0.40
C ASP A 90 10.92 2.91 -0.59
N PRO A 91 10.48 3.62 -1.66
CA PRO A 91 9.07 3.94 -1.88
C PRO A 91 8.17 2.71 -1.91
N TRP A 92 8.68 1.57 -2.39
CA TRP A 92 7.93 0.33 -2.50
C TRP A 92 7.71 -0.34 -1.14
N SER A 93 8.71 -0.26 -0.26
CA SER A 93 8.60 -0.72 1.13
C SER A 93 7.60 0.14 1.91
N VAL A 94 7.64 1.47 1.72
CA VAL A 94 6.67 2.41 2.33
C VAL A 94 5.25 2.16 1.83
N PHE A 95 5.07 1.94 0.53
CA PHE A 95 3.77 1.60 -0.05
C PHE A 95 3.19 0.34 0.60
N ASP A 96 3.98 -0.73 0.69
CA ASP A 96 3.55 -1.97 1.34
C ASP A 96 3.17 -1.76 2.81
N PHE A 97 3.95 -0.95 3.54
CA PHE A 97 3.66 -0.63 4.93
C PHE A 97 2.33 0.11 5.10
N VAL A 98 2.05 1.11 4.25
CA VAL A 98 0.78 1.85 4.29
C VAL A 98 -0.39 0.93 3.99
N VAL A 99 -0.27 0.09 2.97
CA VAL A 99 -1.35 -0.82 2.55
C VAL A 99 -1.64 -1.88 3.62
N VAL A 100 -0.62 -2.46 4.25
CA VAL A 100 -0.78 -3.38 5.40
C VAL A 100 -1.33 -2.64 6.62
N GLY A 101 -0.89 -1.41 6.86
CA GLY A 101 -1.39 -0.56 7.94
C GLY A 101 -2.89 -0.29 7.83
N ILE A 102 -3.38 0.11 6.65
CA ILE A 102 -4.81 0.30 6.37
C ILE A 102 -5.60 -0.99 6.64
N ALA A 103 -5.03 -2.15 6.29
CA ALA A 103 -5.67 -3.44 6.49
C ALA A 103 -5.77 -3.86 7.98
N LEU A 104 -4.89 -3.36 8.84
CA LEU A 104 -4.87 -3.66 10.27
C LEU A 104 -5.89 -2.84 11.07
N ILE A 105 -6.32 -1.68 10.55
CA ILE A 105 -7.25 -0.80 11.24
C ILE A 105 -8.64 -1.49 11.35
N PRO A 106 -9.22 -1.58 12.56
CA PRO A 106 -10.57 -2.09 12.75
C PRO A 106 -11.58 -1.20 12.01
N ALA A 107 -12.18 -1.73 10.95
CA ALA A 107 -13.17 -1.01 10.15
C ALA A 107 -14.54 -1.06 10.84
N SER A 108 -14.69 -0.26 11.89
CA SER A 108 -15.94 -0.05 12.64
C SER A 108 -16.34 1.43 12.64
N GLY A 109 -17.65 1.70 12.65
CA GLY A 109 -18.19 3.06 12.68
C GLY A 109 -17.76 3.92 11.46
N PRO A 110 -17.30 5.17 11.66
CA PRO A 110 -16.90 6.09 10.59
C PRO A 110 -15.82 5.54 9.63
N PHE A 111 -15.06 4.54 10.06
CA PHE A 111 -13.99 3.92 9.29
C PHE A 111 -14.45 2.71 8.46
N ALA A 112 -15.76 2.55 8.22
CA ALA A 112 -16.30 1.48 7.39
C ALA A 112 -15.66 1.42 5.99
N VAL A 113 -15.31 2.58 5.41
CA VAL A 113 -14.63 2.67 4.11
C VAL A 113 -13.26 1.97 4.12
N LEU A 114 -12.56 1.94 5.27
CA LEU A 114 -11.27 1.23 5.38
C LEU A 114 -11.41 -0.27 5.12
N ARG A 115 -12.61 -0.85 5.34
CA ARG A 115 -12.90 -2.23 4.95
C ARG A 115 -12.76 -2.41 3.44
N SER A 116 -13.34 -1.52 2.66
CA SER A 116 -13.28 -1.57 1.20
C SER A 116 -11.87 -1.29 0.69
N LEU A 117 -11.14 -0.37 1.33
CA LEU A 117 -9.74 -0.08 0.98
C LEU A 117 -8.79 -1.26 1.19
N ARG A 118 -9.21 -2.33 1.87
CA ARG A 118 -8.41 -3.57 1.95
C ARG A 118 -8.11 -4.15 0.57
N VAL A 119 -8.94 -3.89 -0.46
CA VAL A 119 -8.66 -4.27 -1.85
C VAL A 119 -7.31 -3.73 -2.36
N LEU A 120 -6.85 -2.60 -1.81
CA LEU A 120 -5.55 -2.02 -2.15
C LEU A 120 -4.40 -2.98 -1.85
N ARG A 121 -4.56 -3.97 -0.97
CA ARG A 121 -3.55 -5.01 -0.72
C ARG A 121 -3.19 -5.82 -1.96
N VAL A 122 -4.10 -5.96 -2.92
CA VAL A 122 -3.80 -6.60 -4.21
C VAL A 122 -2.76 -5.80 -4.99
N LEU A 123 -2.73 -4.47 -4.84
CA LEU A 123 -1.73 -3.61 -5.46
C LEU A 123 -0.32 -3.88 -4.94
N ARG A 124 -0.14 -4.56 -3.80
CA ARG A 124 1.19 -5.00 -3.34
C ARG A 124 1.87 -5.93 -4.33
N LEU A 125 1.12 -6.55 -5.25
CA LEU A 125 1.70 -7.28 -6.38
C LEU A 125 2.64 -6.39 -7.22
N ILE A 126 2.28 -5.11 -7.40
CA ILE A 126 3.11 -4.09 -8.05
C ILE A 126 4.43 -3.97 -7.30
N SER A 127 4.37 -3.84 -5.98
CA SER A 127 5.55 -3.79 -5.13
C SER A 127 6.33 -5.09 -5.08
N LYS A 128 5.80 -6.28 -5.39
CA LYS A 128 6.62 -7.51 -5.35
C LYS A 128 7.25 -7.86 -6.69
N ILE A 129 6.68 -7.42 -7.80
CA ILE A 129 7.14 -7.79 -9.14
C ILE A 129 8.02 -6.68 -9.74
N PRO A 130 9.33 -6.91 -9.95
CA PRO A 130 10.25 -5.87 -10.43
C PRO A 130 9.88 -5.30 -11.81
N SER A 131 9.31 -6.09 -12.71
CA SER A 131 8.86 -5.60 -14.02
C SER A 131 7.71 -4.60 -13.88
N ILE A 132 6.75 -4.86 -12.99
CA ILE A 132 5.63 -3.93 -12.74
C ILE A 132 6.16 -2.66 -12.05
N ARG A 133 7.07 -2.77 -11.09
CA ARG A 133 7.74 -1.60 -10.48
C ARG A 133 8.39 -0.70 -11.52
N LYS A 134 9.06 -1.27 -12.53
CA LYS A 134 9.67 -0.51 -13.63
C LYS A 134 8.64 0.23 -14.46
N VAL A 135 7.55 -0.44 -14.83
CA VAL A 135 6.45 0.18 -15.61
C VAL A 135 5.81 1.31 -14.81
N VAL A 136 5.39 1.05 -13.57
CA VAL A 136 4.77 2.06 -12.71
C VAL A 136 5.73 3.20 -12.40
N GLY A 137 7.01 2.91 -12.15
CA GLY A 137 8.05 3.91 -11.96
C GLY A 137 8.24 4.80 -13.20
N ALA A 138 8.20 4.24 -14.40
CA ALA A 138 8.27 5.01 -15.64
C ALA A 138 7.03 5.91 -15.82
N LEU A 139 5.84 5.40 -15.53
CA LEU A 139 4.60 6.17 -15.56
C LEU A 139 4.62 7.34 -14.56
N LEU A 140 4.99 7.07 -13.31
CA LEU A 140 5.11 8.09 -12.28
C LEU A 140 6.23 9.10 -12.60
N GLY A 141 7.32 8.64 -13.22
CA GLY A 141 8.42 9.50 -13.66
C GLY A 141 8.05 10.45 -14.80
N ALA A 142 6.99 10.17 -15.56
CA ALA A 142 6.48 11.08 -16.58
C ALA A 142 5.63 12.22 -15.99
N LEU A 143 5.04 12.03 -14.81
CA LEU A 143 4.14 13.02 -14.18
C LEU A 143 4.78 14.40 -13.94
N PRO A 144 6.02 14.52 -13.43
CA PRO A 144 6.66 15.81 -13.24
C PRO A 144 6.79 16.61 -14.55
N GLY A 145 7.05 15.93 -15.67
CA GLY A 145 7.14 16.57 -16.99
C GLY A 145 5.80 17.15 -17.47
N MET A 146 4.69 16.65 -16.94
CA MET A 146 3.34 17.13 -17.25
C MET A 146 2.79 18.11 -16.21
N ALA A 147 3.54 18.44 -15.15
CA ALA A 147 3.06 19.26 -14.04
C ALA A 147 2.52 20.63 -14.50
N SER A 148 3.17 21.27 -15.47
CA SER A 148 2.72 22.55 -16.05
C SER A 148 1.36 22.44 -16.75
N VAL A 149 1.13 21.33 -17.47
CA VAL A 149 -0.14 21.07 -18.16
C VAL A 149 -1.24 20.81 -17.13
N PHE A 150 -0.97 20.01 -16.11
CA PHE A 150 -1.89 19.80 -14.99
C PHE A 150 -2.27 21.11 -14.30
N ALA A 151 -1.29 21.99 -14.05
CA ALA A 151 -1.53 23.31 -13.45
C ALA A 151 -2.44 24.18 -14.33
N LEU A 152 -2.17 24.25 -15.63
CA LEU A 152 -3.02 24.99 -16.58
C LEU A 152 -4.45 24.42 -16.60
N VAL A 153 -4.60 23.10 -16.69
CA VAL A 153 -5.90 22.42 -16.68
C VAL A 153 -6.65 22.72 -15.38
N MET A 154 -6.00 22.68 -14.22
CA MET A 154 -6.64 23.04 -12.95
C MET A 154 -7.12 24.49 -12.91
N ILE A 155 -6.33 25.45 -13.41
CA ILE A 155 -6.74 26.86 -13.49
C ILE A 155 -7.97 27.01 -14.40
N LEU A 156 -7.98 26.32 -15.55
CA LEU A 156 -9.12 26.34 -16.47
C LEU A 156 -10.37 25.76 -15.81
N PHE A 157 -10.27 24.60 -15.14
CA PHE A 157 -11.38 24.02 -14.38
C PHE A 157 -11.89 24.98 -13.30
N TYR A 158 -11.00 25.66 -12.57
CA TYR A 158 -11.37 26.63 -11.55
C TYR A 158 -12.15 27.82 -12.12
N VAL A 159 -11.63 28.45 -13.19
CA VAL A 159 -12.30 29.60 -13.83
C VAL A 159 -13.67 29.18 -14.37
N ASN A 160 -13.76 28.01 -15.02
CA ASN A 160 -15.01 27.48 -15.53
C ASN A 160 -16.02 27.18 -14.42
N ALA A 161 -15.58 26.60 -13.29
CA ALA A 161 -16.44 26.35 -12.13
C ALA A 161 -17.02 27.65 -11.54
N VAL A 162 -16.20 28.72 -11.45
CA VAL A 162 -16.65 30.04 -10.97
C VAL A 162 -17.67 30.67 -11.92
N ILE A 163 -17.41 30.63 -13.23
CA ILE A 163 -18.34 31.16 -14.23
C ILE A 163 -19.66 30.39 -14.19
N ALA A 164 -19.61 29.06 -14.16
CA ALA A 164 -20.80 28.21 -14.11
C ALA A 164 -21.64 28.47 -12.85
N THR A 165 -20.98 28.62 -11.69
CA THR A 165 -21.66 28.96 -10.42
C THR A 165 -22.38 30.31 -10.51
N LYS A 166 -21.74 31.32 -11.10
CA LYS A 166 -22.32 32.66 -11.23
C LYS A 166 -23.47 32.73 -12.23
N LEU A 167 -23.37 31.99 -13.33
CA LEU A 167 -24.36 32.04 -14.41
C LEU A 167 -25.56 31.15 -14.12
N PHE A 168 -25.34 29.96 -13.56
CA PHE A 168 -26.36 28.91 -13.46
C PHE A 168 -26.68 28.52 -12.03
N GLY A 169 -26.02 29.10 -11.02
CA GLY A 169 -26.24 28.74 -9.61
C GLY A 169 -27.64 29.06 -9.08
N GLN A 170 -28.36 30.01 -9.69
CA GLN A 170 -29.75 30.30 -9.33
C GLN A 170 -30.74 29.36 -10.01
N ASP A 171 -30.51 29.04 -11.29
CA ASP A 171 -31.40 28.20 -12.09
C ASP A 171 -31.22 26.70 -11.80
N PHE A 172 -30.00 26.29 -11.44
CA PHE A 172 -29.62 24.90 -11.20
C PHE A 172 -28.73 24.77 -9.94
N PRO A 173 -29.29 25.02 -8.74
CA PRO A 173 -28.53 25.08 -7.50
C PRO A 173 -27.91 23.74 -7.08
N GLU A 174 -28.50 22.59 -7.45
CA GLU A 174 -27.91 21.28 -7.14
C GLU A 174 -26.63 20.99 -7.94
N LEU A 175 -26.45 21.63 -9.11
CA LEU A 175 -25.32 21.39 -10.02
C LEU A 175 -24.27 22.50 -9.96
N PHE A 176 -24.70 23.75 -9.76
CA PHE A 176 -23.83 24.94 -9.81
C PHE A 176 -24.01 25.86 -8.61
N GLY A 177 -24.62 25.39 -7.51
CA GLY A 177 -24.85 26.23 -6.33
C GLY A 177 -23.56 26.58 -5.57
N ASN A 178 -22.48 25.82 -5.75
CA ASN A 178 -21.19 26.04 -5.11
C ASN A 178 -20.02 25.55 -5.99
N LEU A 179 -18.79 25.77 -5.51
CA LEU A 179 -17.55 25.35 -6.18
C LEU A 179 -17.14 23.90 -5.84
N GLY A 180 -17.90 23.20 -5.00
CA GLY A 180 -17.61 21.88 -4.43
C GLY A 180 -18.63 21.46 -3.39
#